data_AF-A0A517NUE3-F1
#
_entry.id   AF-A0A517NUE3-F1
#
_cell.length_a   1.000
_cell.length_b   1.000
_cell.length_c   1.000
_cell.angle_alpha   90.00
_cell.angle_beta   90.00
_cell.angle_gamma   90.00
#
_symmetry.space_group_name_H-M   'P 1'
#
loop_
_entity.id
_entity.type
_entity.pdbx_description
1 polymer ?
#
loop_
_entity_poly.entity_id
_entity_poly.type
_entity_poly.pdbx_seq_one_letter_code
_entity_poly.pdbx_strand_id
1 'polypeptide(L)'
;MMHCPHLTHDNQCEVAKQMAGCSVRTTPTACNACQNESNPRAINVVTIGMALVNKKRRKQDVAELQAMLRNYMPDEDPLPQTLKISNYRPGPGNELKKMIAWFAKSSESCNCETRVDTMNDWGAEGCRRNIDTITEWLLEEAQARGLPHGRFTATIARSLVKTAIRKYERKFPEGAPEPDQDDPEDELDR
;
A
#
# COMPACT_ATOMS: atom_id res chain seq x y z
N MET A 1 9.96 5.14 -14.39
CA MET A 1 10.50 5.81 -13.20
C MET A 1 9.50 6.88 -12.79
N MET A 2 8.82 6.75 -11.66
CA MET A 2 7.84 7.75 -11.22
C MET A 2 8.57 8.97 -10.67
N HIS A 3 8.46 10.10 -11.36
CA HIS A 3 9.03 11.37 -10.89
C HIS A 3 7.89 12.29 -10.45
N CYS A 4 7.68 12.37 -9.13
CA CYS A 4 6.71 13.28 -8.53
C CYS A 4 7.45 14.24 -7.58
N PRO A 5 7.33 15.56 -7.75
CA PRO A 5 8.00 16.54 -6.88
C PRO A 5 7.43 16.55 -5.46
N HIS A 6 6.25 15.97 -5.26
CA HIS A 6 5.57 15.89 -3.96
C HIS A 6 5.75 14.55 -3.25
N LEU A 7 6.54 13.63 -3.83
CA LEU A 7 6.90 12.37 -3.19
C LEU A 7 8.23 12.56 -2.45
N THR A 8 8.20 12.43 -1.12
CA THR A 8 9.42 12.50 -0.32
C THR A 8 10.23 11.20 -0.39
N HIS A 9 11.49 11.26 0.06
CA HIS A 9 12.36 10.09 0.17
C HIS A 9 11.82 9.00 1.13
N ASP A 10 10.95 9.38 2.07
CA ASP A 10 10.29 8.48 3.02
C ASP A 10 8.95 7.92 2.50
N ASN A 11 8.71 7.98 1.20
CA ASN A 11 7.45 7.56 0.57
C ASN A 11 6.22 8.29 1.15
N GLN A 12 6.34 9.58 1.45
CA GLN A 12 5.21 10.41 1.88
C GLN A 12 4.74 11.30 0.74
N CYS A 13 3.43 11.46 0.62
CA CYS A 13 2.82 12.38 -0.34
C CYS A 13 2.54 13.72 0.33
N GLU A 14 3.27 14.78 -0.07
CA GLU A 14 3.10 16.11 0.53
C GLU A 14 1.72 16.72 0.23
N VAL A 15 1.16 16.48 -0.96
CA VAL A 15 -0.20 16.96 -1.32
C VAL A 15 -1.24 16.35 -0.37
N ALA A 16 -1.22 15.03 -0.20
CA ALA A 16 -2.18 14.34 0.66
C ALA A 16 -1.94 14.68 2.14
N LYS A 17 -0.68 14.87 2.56
CA LYS A 17 -0.32 15.31 3.92
C LYS A 17 -0.87 16.71 4.24
N GLN A 18 -0.81 17.65 3.30
CA GLN A 18 -1.40 18.99 3.48
C GLN A 18 -2.91 18.92 3.75
N MET A 19 -3.64 18.10 3.00
CA MET A 19 -5.09 17.92 3.22
C MET A 19 -5.40 17.13 4.49
N ALA A 20 -4.59 16.12 4.82
CA ALA A 20 -4.81 15.27 5.98
C ALA A 20 -4.45 15.95 7.31
N GLY A 21 -3.54 16.92 7.30
CA GLY A 21 -2.95 17.49 8.53
C GLY A 21 -2.09 16.49 9.32
N CYS A 22 -1.75 15.34 8.73
CA CYS A 22 -0.94 14.30 9.35
C CYS A 22 -0.06 13.60 8.29
N SER A 23 0.92 12.80 8.73
CA SER A 23 1.78 12.06 7.81
C SER A 23 0.97 11.06 6.98
N VAL A 24 1.10 11.18 5.65
CA VAL A 24 0.44 10.33 4.65
C VAL A 24 1.50 9.57 3.88
N ARG A 25 1.64 8.28 4.19
CA ARG A 25 2.46 7.34 3.41
C ARG A 25 1.70 6.93 2.15
N THR A 26 2.44 6.81 1.06
CA THR A 26 1.93 6.41 -0.25
C THR A 26 2.61 5.13 -0.74
N THR A 27 2.05 4.57 -1.80
CA THR A 27 2.55 3.36 -2.49
C THR A 27 2.85 3.69 -3.95
N PRO A 28 3.67 2.88 -4.64
CA PRO A 28 3.89 3.05 -6.06
C PRO A 28 2.59 3.03 -6.87
N THR A 29 1.67 2.12 -6.55
CA THR A 29 0.36 2.02 -7.20
C THR A 29 -0.49 3.29 -7.01
N ALA A 30 -0.56 3.84 -5.78
CA ALA A 30 -1.27 5.10 -5.55
C ALA A 30 -0.62 6.27 -6.31
N CYS A 31 0.71 6.32 -6.39
CA CYS A 31 1.41 7.33 -7.17
C CYS A 31 1.21 7.18 -8.69
N ASN A 32 1.09 5.96 -9.21
CA ASN A 32 0.77 5.70 -10.61
C ASN A 32 -0.67 6.10 -10.92
N ALA A 33 -1.63 5.71 -10.07
CA ALA A 33 -3.03 6.11 -10.20
C ALA A 33 -3.17 7.64 -10.19
N CYS A 34 -2.51 8.31 -9.26
CA CYS A 34 -2.46 9.77 -9.19
C CYS A 34 -1.86 10.41 -10.46
N GLN A 35 -0.93 9.76 -11.14
CA GLN A 35 -0.37 10.27 -12.41
C GLN A 35 -1.28 10.08 -13.62
N ASN A 36 -2.21 9.11 -13.55
CA ASN A 36 -3.17 8.82 -14.61
C ASN A 36 -4.50 9.58 -14.42
N GLU A 37 -4.64 10.33 -13.33
CA GLU A 37 -5.78 11.21 -13.08
C GLU A 37 -5.78 12.45 -13.96
N SER A 38 -6.96 13.07 -14.09
CA SER A 38 -7.15 14.31 -14.86
C SER A 38 -6.31 15.49 -14.35
N ASN A 39 -6.04 15.54 -13.05
CA ASN A 39 -5.17 16.53 -12.41
C ASN A 39 -4.02 15.84 -11.66
N PRO A 40 -2.96 15.40 -12.37
CA PRO A 40 -1.95 14.54 -11.80
C PRO A 40 -0.97 15.28 -10.90
N ARG A 41 -0.53 14.61 -9.82
CA ARG A 41 0.41 15.16 -8.81
C ARG A 41 -0.13 16.39 -8.06
N ALA A 42 -1.44 16.59 -8.06
CA ALA A 42 -2.14 17.69 -7.38
C ALA A 42 -3.31 17.13 -6.54
N ILE A 43 -4.19 18.01 -6.05
CA ILE A 43 -5.44 17.59 -5.41
C ILE A 43 -6.31 16.92 -6.47
N ASN A 44 -6.62 15.63 -6.25
CA ASN A 44 -7.40 14.75 -7.10
C ASN A 44 -8.01 13.62 -6.27
N VAL A 45 -8.82 12.77 -6.88
CA VAL A 45 -9.51 11.65 -6.21
C VAL A 45 -8.54 10.78 -5.41
N VAL A 46 -7.38 10.45 -5.98
CA VAL A 46 -6.37 9.59 -5.34
C VAL A 46 -5.74 10.26 -4.12
N THR A 47 -5.34 11.54 -4.23
CA THR A 47 -4.72 12.26 -3.11
C THR A 47 -5.70 12.55 -1.98
N ILE A 48 -6.96 12.84 -2.30
CA ILE A 48 -8.05 13.00 -1.32
C ILE A 48 -8.32 11.65 -0.63
N GLY A 49 -8.42 10.57 -1.40
CA GLY A 49 -8.57 9.21 -0.88
C GLY A 49 -7.46 8.83 0.08
N MET A 50 -6.19 9.05 -0.29
CA MET A 50 -5.04 8.81 0.59
C MET A 50 -5.11 9.60 1.90
N ALA A 51 -5.51 10.87 1.85
CA ALA A 51 -5.70 11.71 3.04
C ALA A 51 -6.80 11.14 3.94
N LEU A 52 -7.93 10.73 3.35
CA LEU A 52 -9.09 10.18 4.06
C LEU A 52 -8.74 8.87 4.77
N VAL A 53 -8.07 7.94 4.09
CA VAL A 53 -7.60 6.68 4.69
C VAL A 53 -6.74 6.94 5.92
N ASN A 54 -5.80 7.88 5.80
CA ASN A 54 -4.82 8.17 6.84
C ASN A 54 -5.45 8.84 8.07
N LYS A 55 -6.43 9.74 7.88
CA LYS A 55 -7.23 10.29 8.98
C LYS A 55 -8.13 9.23 9.63
N LYS A 56 -8.81 8.41 8.83
CA LYS A 56 -9.70 7.33 9.33
C LYS A 56 -8.95 6.32 10.19
N ARG A 57 -7.75 5.88 9.76
CA ARG A 57 -6.89 4.97 10.55
C ARG A 57 -6.50 5.53 11.92
N ARG A 58 -6.42 6.87 12.04
CA ARG A 58 -6.10 7.59 13.28
C ARG A 58 -7.34 8.04 14.06
N LYS A 59 -8.54 7.63 13.63
CA LYS A 59 -9.82 8.04 14.23
C LYS A 59 -10.00 9.57 14.27
N GLN A 60 -9.45 10.26 13.26
CA GLN A 60 -9.58 11.71 13.10
C GLN A 60 -10.81 12.06 12.28
N ASP A 61 -11.27 13.31 12.38
CA ASP A 61 -12.38 13.81 11.57
C ASP A 61 -12.04 13.82 10.07
N VAL A 62 -13.01 13.40 9.26
CA VAL A 62 -12.91 13.21 7.80
C VAL A 62 -13.97 13.97 7.02
N ALA A 63 -14.85 14.75 7.68
CA ALA A 63 -16.01 15.37 7.04
C ALA A 63 -15.62 16.27 5.85
N GLU A 64 -14.58 17.09 6.02
CA GLU A 64 -14.07 17.97 4.97
C GLU A 64 -13.52 17.19 3.77
N LEU A 65 -12.79 16.11 4.01
CA LEU A 65 -12.24 15.27 2.94
C LEU A 65 -13.33 14.51 2.19
N GLN A 66 -14.38 14.07 2.89
CA GLN A 66 -15.55 13.46 2.26
C GLN A 66 -16.31 14.47 1.40
N ALA A 67 -16.44 15.72 1.86
CA ALA A 67 -17.04 16.79 1.08
C ALA A 67 -16.20 17.12 -0.17
N MET A 68 -14.88 17.19 -0.02
CA MET A 68 -13.97 17.39 -1.13
C MET A 68 -14.08 16.25 -2.15
N LEU A 69 -14.09 14.99 -1.70
CA LEU A 69 -14.21 13.82 -2.58
C LEU A 69 -15.51 13.84 -3.38
N ARG A 70 -16.64 14.16 -2.75
CA ARG A 70 -17.94 14.32 -3.44
C ARG A 70 -17.91 15.33 -4.57
N ASN A 71 -17.15 16.41 -4.44
CA ASN A 71 -17.04 17.40 -5.53
C ASN A 71 -16.26 16.88 -6.73
N TYR A 72 -15.34 15.92 -6.52
CA TYR A 72 -14.58 15.28 -7.59
C TYR A 72 -15.30 14.05 -8.17
N MET A 73 -16.25 13.48 -7.43
CA MET A 73 -17.05 12.32 -7.83
C MET A 73 -18.53 12.59 -7.51
N PRO A 74 -19.17 13.55 -8.21
CA PRO A 74 -20.53 14.01 -7.90
C PRO A 74 -21.61 12.95 -8.17
N ASP A 75 -21.33 12.02 -9.08
CA ASP A 75 -22.25 10.95 -9.51
C ASP A 75 -22.00 9.62 -8.77
N GLU A 76 -21.04 9.55 -7.85
CA GLU A 76 -20.81 8.37 -7.00
C GLU A 76 -21.38 8.57 -5.58
N ASP A 77 -22.09 7.57 -5.07
CA ASP A 77 -22.76 7.58 -3.76
C ASP A 77 -21.74 7.88 -2.61
N PRO A 78 -21.97 8.84 -1.68
CA PRO A 78 -20.93 9.46 -0.85
C PRO A 78 -20.28 8.63 0.25
N LEU A 79 -20.60 7.35 0.38
CA LEU A 79 -19.89 6.49 1.30
C LEU A 79 -18.82 5.79 0.49
N PRO A 80 -17.51 5.96 0.82
CA PRO A 80 -16.49 5.20 0.15
C PRO A 80 -16.64 3.75 0.59
N GLN A 81 -17.48 3.01 -0.14
CA GLN A 81 -17.22 1.61 -0.37
C GLN A 81 -15.78 1.50 -0.91
N THR A 82 -15.29 2.51 -1.64
CA THR A 82 -14.01 2.69 -2.39
C THR A 82 -12.72 2.95 -1.62
N LEU A 83 -12.66 2.54 -0.35
CA LEU A 83 -11.48 1.79 0.12
C LEU A 83 -11.76 0.29 -0.13
N LYS A 84 -12.39 -0.02 -1.28
CA LYS A 84 -13.02 -1.29 -1.63
C LYS A 84 -11.95 -2.37 -1.51
N ILE A 85 -12.36 -3.50 -0.94
CA ILE A 85 -11.62 -4.76 -0.92
C ILE A 85 -11.12 -5.16 -2.32
N SER A 86 -11.68 -4.61 -3.40
CA SER A 86 -11.16 -4.74 -4.76
C SER A 86 -9.74 -4.17 -4.95
N ASN A 87 -9.30 -3.14 -4.20
CA ASN A 87 -7.91 -2.66 -4.26
C ASN A 87 -6.93 -3.51 -3.43
N TYR A 88 -7.42 -4.49 -2.66
CA TYR A 88 -6.56 -5.43 -1.97
C TYR A 88 -5.93 -6.36 -3.02
N ARG A 89 -4.70 -6.07 -3.44
CA ARG A 89 -3.88 -6.97 -4.24
C ARG A 89 -3.16 -7.94 -3.30
N PRO A 90 -3.67 -9.18 -3.11
CA PRO A 90 -2.95 -10.15 -2.31
C PRO A 90 -1.59 -10.43 -2.98
N GLY A 91 -0.52 -10.48 -2.20
CA GLY A 91 0.81 -10.74 -2.75
C GLY A 91 1.80 -11.28 -1.72
N PRO A 92 3.05 -11.56 -2.16
CA PRO A 92 4.12 -12.02 -1.28
C PRO A 92 4.38 -11.08 -0.10
N GLY A 93 4.16 -9.78 -0.27
CA GLY A 93 4.28 -8.78 0.80
C GLY A 93 3.30 -9.03 1.94
N ASN A 94 2.04 -9.34 1.64
CA ASN A 94 1.05 -9.65 2.69
C ASN A 94 1.44 -10.92 3.46
N GLU A 95 1.92 -11.94 2.77
CA GLU A 95 2.37 -13.19 3.42
C GLU A 95 3.58 -12.94 4.32
N LEU A 96 4.55 -12.12 3.87
CA LEU A 96 5.69 -11.72 4.68
C LEU A 96 5.23 -10.93 5.92
N LYS A 97 4.36 -9.93 5.75
CA LYS A 97 3.82 -9.11 6.85
C LYS A 97 3.16 -9.99 7.92
N LYS A 98 2.33 -10.95 7.53
CA LYS A 98 1.69 -11.91 8.45
C LYS A 98 2.73 -12.73 9.22
N MET A 99 3.80 -13.17 8.55
CA MET A 99 4.85 -13.97 9.18
C MET A 99 5.66 -13.21 10.24
N ILE A 100 5.85 -11.89 10.06
CA ILE A 100 6.68 -11.07 10.95
C ILE A 100 5.86 -10.22 11.94
N ALA A 101 4.53 -10.17 11.80
CA ALA A 101 3.65 -9.31 12.60
C ALA A 101 3.76 -9.52 14.12
N TRP A 102 4.19 -10.71 14.57
CA TRP A 102 4.32 -11.01 15.99
C TRP A 102 5.52 -10.32 16.68
N PHE A 103 6.55 -9.92 15.92
CA PHE A 103 7.74 -9.24 16.47
C PHE A 103 8.12 -7.94 15.75
N ALA A 104 7.49 -7.63 14.61
CA ALA A 104 7.75 -6.45 13.81
C ALA A 104 6.45 -5.73 13.42
N LYS A 105 5.72 -5.22 14.43
CA LYS A 105 4.53 -4.38 14.17
C LYS A 105 4.92 -3.09 13.45
N SER A 106 4.12 -2.67 12.48
CA SER A 106 4.32 -1.41 11.76
C SER A 106 4.24 -0.22 12.72
N SER A 107 5.23 0.67 12.69
CA SER A 107 5.21 1.97 13.36
C SER A 107 4.95 3.08 12.34
N GLU A 108 4.59 4.28 12.78
CA GLU A 108 4.41 5.43 11.89
C GLU A 108 5.72 5.82 11.16
N SER A 109 6.87 5.49 11.74
CA SER A 109 8.20 5.69 11.15
C SER A 109 8.65 4.58 10.19
N CYS A 110 7.97 3.43 10.13
CA CYS A 110 8.39 2.32 9.27
C CYS A 110 7.87 2.45 7.84
N ASN A 111 8.73 2.21 6.84
CA ASN A 111 8.34 2.05 5.43
C ASN A 111 7.66 0.69 5.11
N CYS A 112 7.28 -0.06 6.15
CA CYS A 112 6.76 -1.43 6.12
C CYS A 112 5.58 -1.59 5.15
N GLU A 113 4.56 -0.71 5.24
CA GLU A 113 3.34 -0.83 4.43
C GLU A 113 3.67 -0.61 2.95
N THR A 114 4.39 0.46 2.62
CA THR A 114 4.81 0.77 1.25
C THR A 114 5.63 -0.38 0.63
N ARG A 115 6.54 -0.98 1.41
CA ARG A 115 7.35 -2.12 0.96
C ARG A 115 6.52 -3.38 0.76
N VAL A 116 5.53 -3.63 1.62
CA VAL A 116 4.56 -4.73 1.46
C VAL A 116 3.78 -4.57 0.17
N ASP A 117 3.26 -3.38 -0.10
CA ASP A 117 2.49 -3.12 -1.32
C ASP A 117 3.38 -3.23 -2.56
N THR A 118 4.62 -2.74 -2.49
CA THR A 118 5.61 -2.90 -3.57
C THR A 118 5.88 -4.38 -3.87
N MET A 119 6.02 -5.22 -2.84
CA MET A 119 6.16 -6.67 -3.02
C MET A 119 4.91 -7.31 -3.63
N ASN A 120 3.72 -6.83 -3.25
CA ASN A 120 2.48 -7.34 -3.84
C ASN A 120 2.39 -6.96 -5.33
N ASP A 121 2.72 -5.72 -5.68
CA ASP A 121 2.74 -5.21 -7.05
C ASP A 121 3.74 -5.96 -7.93
N TRP A 122 4.89 -6.34 -7.37
CA TRP A 122 5.90 -7.15 -8.08
C TRP A 122 5.47 -8.61 -8.31
N GLY A 123 4.53 -9.13 -7.52
CA GLY A 123 4.17 -10.53 -7.52
C GLY A 123 5.34 -11.47 -7.18
N ALA A 124 5.12 -12.78 -7.32
CA ALA A 124 6.12 -13.79 -6.97
C ALA A 124 7.43 -13.63 -7.75
N GLU A 125 7.34 -13.53 -9.09
CA GLU A 125 8.49 -13.39 -9.97
C GLU A 125 9.26 -12.08 -9.76
N GLY A 126 8.56 -10.96 -9.59
CA GLY A 126 9.22 -9.70 -9.30
C GLY A 126 9.92 -9.72 -7.94
N CYS A 127 9.33 -10.34 -6.91
CA CYS A 127 10.00 -10.54 -5.63
C CYS A 127 11.23 -11.45 -5.73
N ARG A 128 11.25 -12.46 -6.60
CA ARG A 128 12.45 -13.29 -6.85
C ARG A 128 13.59 -12.46 -7.44
N ARG A 129 13.29 -11.64 -8.45
CA ARG A 129 14.28 -10.77 -9.11
C ARG A 129 14.83 -9.70 -8.18
N ASN A 130 14.02 -9.22 -7.23
CA ASN A 130 14.38 -8.16 -6.28
C ASN A 130 14.62 -8.69 -4.86
N ILE A 131 14.97 -9.97 -4.71
CA ILE A 131 15.08 -10.59 -3.38
C ILE A 131 16.16 -9.95 -2.51
N ASP A 132 17.24 -9.46 -3.11
CA ASP A 132 18.33 -8.79 -2.41
C ASP A 132 17.86 -7.45 -1.84
N THR A 133 17.14 -6.65 -2.64
CA THR A 133 16.51 -5.40 -2.21
C THR A 133 15.55 -5.60 -1.04
N ILE A 134 14.69 -6.63 -1.11
CA ILE A 134 13.76 -6.93 -0.01
C ILE A 134 14.51 -7.39 1.25
N THR A 135 15.61 -8.14 1.06
CA THR A 135 16.48 -8.58 2.16
C THR A 135 17.11 -7.39 2.86
N GLU A 136 17.63 -6.41 2.11
CA GLU A 136 18.17 -5.16 2.64
C GLU A 136 17.11 -4.38 3.42
N TRP A 137 15.91 -4.22 2.87
CA TRP A 137 14.80 -3.56 3.58
C TRP A 137 14.50 -4.18 4.95
N LEU A 138 14.54 -5.52 5.05
CA LEU A 138 14.31 -6.22 6.31
C LEU A 138 15.46 -6.03 7.29
N LEU A 139 16.70 -5.97 6.81
CA LEU A 139 17.89 -5.73 7.65
C LEU A 139 17.92 -4.29 8.18
N GLU A 140 17.62 -3.31 7.32
CA GLU A 140 17.49 -1.89 7.70
C GLU A 140 16.47 -1.71 8.83
N GLU A 141 15.28 -2.30 8.67
CA GLU A 141 14.23 -2.22 9.69
C GLU A 141 14.59 -2.97 10.96
N ALA A 142 15.25 -4.13 10.86
CA ALA A 142 15.73 -4.88 12.01
C ALA A 142 16.77 -4.07 12.82
N GLN A 143 17.68 -3.41 12.12
CA GLN A 143 18.69 -2.54 12.73
C GLN A 143 18.06 -1.31 13.37
N ALA A 144 17.14 -0.63 12.68
CA ALA A 144 16.43 0.55 13.19
C ALA A 144 15.62 0.23 14.46
N ARG A 145 15.16 -1.01 14.60
CA ARG A 145 14.41 -1.51 15.77
C ARG A 145 15.29 -2.06 16.89
N GLY A 146 16.61 -2.02 16.75
CA GLY A 146 17.53 -2.54 17.75
C GLY A 146 17.39 -4.04 17.99
N LEU A 147 16.94 -4.81 16.98
CA LEU A 147 16.96 -6.27 17.08
C LEU A 147 18.41 -6.72 17.31
N PRO A 148 18.67 -7.67 18.24
CA PRO A 148 20.03 -7.97 18.69
C PRO A 148 20.96 -8.27 17.52
N HIS A 149 22.08 -7.54 17.42
CA HIS A 149 23.10 -7.76 16.40
C HIS A 149 23.46 -9.26 16.35
N GLY A 150 23.29 -9.86 15.16
CA GLY A 150 23.58 -11.28 14.90
C GLY A 150 22.38 -12.24 14.97
N ARG A 151 21.21 -11.84 15.48
CA ARG A 151 20.02 -12.72 15.51
C ARG A 151 19.16 -12.65 14.25
N PHE A 152 19.21 -11.55 13.51
CA PHE A 152 18.50 -11.38 12.24
C PHE A 152 19.52 -11.15 11.13
N THR A 153 19.81 -12.22 10.38
CA THR A 153 20.87 -12.23 9.34
C THR A 153 20.26 -12.13 7.94
N ALA A 154 21.09 -11.76 6.96
CA ALA A 154 20.69 -11.75 5.55
C ALA A 154 20.12 -13.11 5.08
N THR A 155 20.67 -14.21 5.61
CA THR A 155 20.20 -15.57 5.32
C THR A 155 18.78 -15.79 5.87
N ILE A 156 18.50 -15.35 7.09
CA ILE A 156 17.16 -15.44 7.70
C ILE A 156 16.17 -14.56 6.94
N ALA A 157 16.53 -13.31 6.66
CA ALA A 157 15.72 -12.38 5.89
C ALA A 157 15.38 -12.95 4.51
N ARG A 158 16.37 -13.44 3.75
CA ARG A 158 16.17 -14.09 2.45
C ARG A 158 15.27 -15.32 2.56
N SER A 159 15.42 -16.12 3.62
CA SER A 159 14.57 -17.30 3.87
C SER A 159 13.12 -16.93 4.13
N LEU A 160 12.88 -15.85 4.89
CA LEU A 160 11.53 -15.32 5.13
C LEU A 160 10.87 -14.85 3.82
N VAL A 161 11.61 -14.11 2.98
CA VAL A 161 11.10 -13.65 1.68
C VAL A 161 10.76 -14.84 0.77
N LYS A 162 11.66 -15.83 0.64
CA LYS A 162 11.38 -17.06 -0.12
C LYS A 162 10.16 -17.80 0.39
N THR A 163 9.99 -17.87 1.70
CA THR A 163 8.84 -18.53 2.33
C THR A 163 7.54 -17.77 2.07
N ALA A 164 7.57 -16.43 2.11
CA ALA A 164 6.43 -15.59 1.78
C ALA A 164 5.99 -15.77 0.32
N ILE A 165 6.94 -15.79 -0.62
CA ILE A 165 6.69 -16.08 -2.04
C ILE A 165 6.02 -17.46 -2.19
N ARG A 166 6.59 -18.51 -1.58
CA ARG A 166 6.02 -19.87 -1.65
C ARG A 166 4.62 -19.96 -1.04
N LYS A 167 4.36 -19.28 0.07
CA LYS A 167 3.03 -19.22 0.69
C LYS A 167 2.02 -18.56 -0.23
N TYR A 168 2.41 -17.46 -0.87
CA TYR A 168 1.60 -16.76 -1.84
C TYR A 168 1.28 -17.66 -3.05
N GLU A 169 2.26 -18.28 -3.68
CA GLU A 169 2.06 -19.16 -4.84
C GLU A 169 1.22 -20.40 -4.51
N ARG A 170 1.38 -20.97 -3.33
CA ARG A 170 0.53 -22.08 -2.88
C ARG A 170 -0.93 -21.66 -2.73
N LYS A 171 -1.17 -20.40 -2.35
CA LYS A 171 -2.52 -19.85 -2.19
C LYS A 171 -3.12 -19.38 -3.52
N PHE A 172 -2.27 -18.92 -4.44
CA PHE A 172 -2.64 -18.32 -5.72
C PHE A 172 -1.77 -18.93 -6.85
N PRO A 173 -2.01 -20.19 -7.24
CA PRO A 173 -1.17 -20.90 -8.20
C PRO A 173 -1.20 -20.30 -9.61
N GLU A 174 -2.32 -19.66 -9.97
CA GLU A 174 -2.51 -18.98 -11.26
C GLU A 174 -2.23 -17.47 -11.18
N GLY A 175 -1.77 -16.99 -10.02
CA GLY A 175 -1.63 -15.56 -9.72
C GLY A 175 -2.79 -15.02 -8.88
N ALA A 176 -2.60 -13.82 -8.33
CA ALA A 176 -3.66 -13.12 -7.61
C ALA A 176 -4.79 -12.79 -8.60
N PRO A 177 -6.06 -12.91 -8.18
CA PRO A 177 -7.16 -12.41 -9.00
C PRO A 177 -6.90 -10.93 -9.32
N GLU A 178 -7.05 -10.58 -10.60
CA GLU A 178 -7.16 -9.17 -10.98
C GLU A 178 -8.28 -8.56 -10.14
N PRO A 179 -8.11 -7.33 -9.63
CA PRO A 179 -9.20 -6.65 -8.94
C PRO A 179 -10.41 -6.63 -9.87
N ASP A 180 -11.54 -7.19 -9.45
CA ASP A 180 -12.75 -7.35 -10.28
C ASP A 180 -13.02 -6.03 -11.02
N GLN A 181 -12.86 -6.03 -12.35
CA GLN A 181 -13.16 -4.88 -13.22
C GLN A 181 -14.64 -4.86 -13.62
N ASP A 182 -15.36 -5.94 -13.34
CA ASP A 182 -16.77 -6.12 -13.67
C ASP A 182 -17.53 -6.47 -12.37
N ASP A 183 -17.94 -5.46 -11.61
CA ASP A 183 -19.20 -5.61 -10.88
C ASP A 183 -20.28 -5.62 -11.97
N PRO A 184 -21.08 -6.69 -12.15
CA PRO A 184 -22.27 -6.60 -12.97
C PRO A 184 -23.23 -5.62 -12.27
N GLU A 185 -23.19 -4.36 -12.69
CA GLU A 185 -24.38 -3.54 -12.70
C GLU A 185 -25.47 -4.29 -13.48
N ASP A 186 -26.71 -4.16 -13.03
CA ASP A 186 -27.94 -4.74 -13.60
C ASP A 186 -28.25 -6.20 -13.24
N GLU A 187 -28.88 -6.39 -12.08
CA GLU A 187 -30.22 -7.02 -12.03
C GLU A 187 -30.75 -6.95 -10.60
N LEU A 188 -31.57 -5.93 -10.30
CA LEU A 188 -32.67 -6.04 -9.34
C LEU A 188 -33.65 -4.89 -9.58
N ASP A 189 -34.18 -4.89 -10.81
CA ASP A 189 -35.50 -4.36 -11.09
C ASP A 189 -36.50 -5.52 -10.85
N ARG A 190 -37.13 -5.54 -9.68
CA ARG A 190 -38.41 -6.23 -9.39
C ARG A 190 -38.98 -5.89 -8.02
#